data_AF-A0A6I3SKK7-F1
#
_entry.id   AF-A0A6I3SKK7-F1
#
_cell.length_a   1.000
_cell.length_b   1.000
_cell.length_c   1.000
_cell.angle_alpha   90.00
_cell.angle_beta   90.00
_cell.angle_gamma   90.00
#
_symmetry.space_group_name_H-M   'P 1'
#
loop_
_entity.id
_entity.type
_entity.pdbx_description
1 polymer ?
#
loop_
_entity_poly.entity_id
_entity_poly.type
_entity_poly.pdbx_seq_one_letter_code
_entity_poly.pdbx_strand_id
1 'polypeptide(L)'
;MNKGLIGVICTLAIVLVGCAVTSKTASLPQEPVTTTSEVSTASSQEGLADPKDDSKESVNTDPNSRIQEGYWFMQQIVEQINDRVEKDVNRYGHLETSQWFSDVILPQVQLLKEQMSNEHNPQEDKELRRMIEVQMDRLEFTIRDFSSVFAQKSDDGYAEAMENFQKIKENQSRIGQKLAAIQSPR
;
A
#
# COMPACT_ATOMS: atom_id res chain seq x y z
N MET A 1 -9.11 33.27 0.98
CA MET A 1 -9.36 31.84 0.70
C MET A 1 -8.28 31.36 -0.26
N ASN A 2 -7.53 30.32 0.12
CA ASN A 2 -6.87 29.33 -0.76
C ASN A 2 -6.12 28.32 0.13
N LYS A 3 -6.89 27.46 0.81
CA LYS A 3 -6.36 26.37 1.65
C LYS A 3 -5.93 25.15 0.82
N GLY A 4 -6.26 25.10 -0.48
CA GLY A 4 -5.96 23.98 -1.37
C GLY A 4 -4.54 23.94 -1.94
N LEU A 5 -3.78 25.05 -1.90
CA LEU A 5 -2.44 25.10 -2.51
C LEU A 5 -1.33 24.54 -1.59
N ILE A 6 -1.57 24.55 -0.27
CA ILE A 6 -0.57 24.11 0.74
C ILE A 6 -0.45 22.58 0.77
N GLY A 7 -1.53 21.85 0.47
CA GLY A 7 -1.52 20.38 0.46
C GLY A 7 -0.68 19.77 -0.66
N VAL A 8 -0.62 20.43 -1.82
CA VAL A 8 0.11 19.92 -3.01
C VAL A 8 1.64 20.11 -2.88
N ILE A 9 2.09 21.11 -2.11
CA ILE A 9 3.52 21.40 -1.92
C ILE A 9 4.17 20.39 -0.98
N CYS A 10 3.44 19.86 0.02
CA CYS A 10 4.00 18.89 0.97
C CYS A 10 4.21 17.50 0.34
N THR A 11 3.36 17.08 -0.61
CA THR A 11 3.49 15.75 -1.24
C THR A 11 4.64 15.70 -2.25
N LEU A 12 5.05 16.84 -2.83
CA LEU A 12 6.14 16.92 -3.80
C LEU A 12 7.55 16.82 -3.15
N ALA A 13 7.67 17.06 -1.85
CA ALA A 13 8.96 17.07 -1.15
C ALA A 13 9.49 15.67 -0.77
N ILE A 14 8.61 14.66 -0.66
CA ILE A 14 9.00 13.32 -0.19
C ILE A 14 9.65 12.49 -1.33
N VAL A 15 9.47 12.88 -2.59
CA VAL A 15 9.98 12.12 -3.76
C VAL A 15 11.44 12.48 -4.10
N LEU A 16 12.06 13.49 -3.48
CA LEU A 16 13.38 14.01 -3.90
C LEU A 16 14.59 13.67 -3.00
N VAL A 17 14.45 12.89 -1.92
CA VAL A 17 15.57 12.65 -0.96
C VAL A 17 16.28 11.29 -1.15
N GLY A 18 15.84 10.44 -2.07
CA GLY A 18 16.31 9.06 -2.18
C GLY A 18 17.29 8.75 -3.30
N CYS A 19 18.38 9.50 -3.53
CA CYS A 19 19.46 9.08 -4.45
C CYS A 19 20.77 9.85 -4.21
N ALA A 20 21.59 9.43 -3.23
CA ALA A 20 23.04 9.67 -3.25
C ALA A 20 23.78 8.83 -2.18
N VAL A 21 24.04 7.55 -2.45
CA VAL A 21 25.22 6.86 -1.89
C VAL A 21 25.82 5.98 -2.98
N THR A 22 26.93 6.44 -3.55
CA THR A 22 27.88 5.60 -4.28
C THR A 22 29.28 5.82 -3.70
N SER A 23 29.78 4.75 -3.09
CA SER A 23 31.13 4.18 -3.11
C SER A 23 32.39 5.08 -2.92
N LYS A 24 33.25 4.73 -1.95
CA LYS A 24 34.65 4.28 -2.22
C LYS A 24 35.35 3.64 -1.01
N THR A 25 36.15 2.63 -1.32
CA THR A 25 36.86 1.65 -0.49
C THR A 25 38.21 2.13 0.10
N ALA A 26 38.58 1.49 1.22
CA ALA A 26 39.92 1.06 1.68
C ALA A 26 40.91 2.08 2.30
N SER A 27 41.31 1.84 3.57
CA SER A 27 42.63 1.26 3.93
C SER A 27 42.81 1.05 5.46
N LEU A 28 43.25 -0.15 5.84
CA LEU A 28 43.98 -0.55 7.08
C LEU A 28 45.49 -0.22 6.90
N PRO A 29 46.46 -0.38 7.86
CA PRO A 29 46.48 -1.28 9.04
C PRO A 29 47.23 -0.82 10.34
N GLN A 30 47.17 -1.68 11.37
CA GLN A 30 48.15 -2.03 12.44
C GLN A 30 47.82 -1.76 13.93
N GLU A 31 47.94 -2.84 14.71
CA GLU A 31 47.64 -3.12 16.14
C GLU A 31 48.79 -2.69 17.10
N PRO A 32 49.01 -3.24 18.34
CA PRO A 32 48.15 -3.84 19.39
C PRO A 32 48.50 -3.35 20.83
N VAL A 33 47.62 -3.47 21.84
CA VAL A 33 48.08 -3.77 23.22
C VAL A 33 47.03 -4.45 24.12
N THR A 34 47.56 -5.45 24.82
CA THR A 34 47.12 -6.44 25.81
C THR A 34 46.39 -5.89 27.06
N THR A 35 45.51 -6.71 27.67
CA THR A 35 45.60 -7.23 29.08
C THR A 35 44.24 -7.39 29.79
N THR A 36 43.86 -8.65 29.99
CA THR A 36 43.39 -9.36 31.21
C THR A 36 42.53 -8.66 32.29
N SER A 37 41.40 -9.35 32.57
CA SER A 37 40.60 -9.51 33.81
C SER A 37 40.71 -8.52 34.96
N GLU A 38 39.54 -8.12 35.48
CA GLU A 38 39.26 -8.23 36.91
C GLU A 38 37.77 -8.47 37.20
N VAL A 39 37.52 -9.61 37.83
CA VAL A 39 36.28 -9.97 38.52
C VAL A 39 36.25 -9.21 39.84
N SER A 40 35.10 -8.65 40.22
CA SER A 40 34.81 -8.35 41.62
C SER A 40 33.37 -8.70 41.93
N THR A 41 33.22 -9.71 42.79
CA THR A 41 31.98 -10.20 43.38
C THR A 41 31.86 -9.63 44.79
N ALA A 42 30.70 -9.07 45.15
CA ALA A 42 30.25 -8.98 46.54
C ALA A 42 28.71 -8.87 46.63
N SER A 43 28.10 -9.98 47.04
CA SER A 43 26.82 -10.15 47.78
C SER A 43 26.66 -9.13 48.93
N SER A 44 25.51 -8.78 49.52
CA SER A 44 24.08 -9.17 49.50
C SER A 44 23.33 -8.13 50.36
N GLN A 45 22.07 -7.76 50.05
CA GLN A 45 20.88 -7.93 50.91
C GLN A 45 19.63 -7.15 50.41
N GLU A 46 18.58 -7.95 50.16
CA GLU A 46 17.16 -7.80 50.51
C GLU A 46 16.46 -6.42 50.52
N GLY A 47 15.47 -6.31 49.62
CA GLY A 47 14.09 -6.00 50.00
C GLY A 47 13.58 -4.60 49.62
N LEU A 48 12.81 -4.52 48.53
CA LEU A 48 11.38 -4.13 48.53
C LEU A 48 10.82 -4.00 47.09
N ALA A 49 9.61 -4.55 46.90
CA ALA A 49 8.59 -4.21 45.90
C ALA A 49 8.88 -4.45 44.40
N ASP A 50 8.19 -5.48 43.88
CA ASP A 50 7.81 -5.66 42.48
C ASP A 50 6.84 -4.50 42.07
N PRO A 51 6.84 -4.06 40.79
CA PRO A 51 6.11 -4.86 39.84
C PRO A 51 6.87 -5.08 38.53
N LYS A 52 6.84 -6.34 38.09
CA LYS A 52 7.01 -6.78 36.72
C LYS A 52 6.52 -5.71 35.77
N ASP A 53 7.45 -5.24 34.96
CA ASP A 53 7.16 -4.58 33.70
C ASP A 53 6.55 -5.62 32.73
N ASP A 54 5.35 -6.09 33.06
CA ASP A 54 4.42 -6.70 32.12
C ASP A 54 3.65 -5.57 31.42
N SER A 55 4.36 -4.54 30.97
CA SER A 55 3.89 -3.69 29.88
C SER A 55 4.03 -4.50 28.58
N LYS A 56 3.28 -5.60 28.48
CA LYS A 56 2.75 -6.03 27.20
C LYS A 56 1.79 -4.92 26.79
N GLU A 57 2.36 -3.88 26.20
CA GLU A 57 1.66 -3.03 25.26
C GLU A 57 1.15 -3.99 24.20
N SER A 58 -0.07 -4.50 24.44
CA SER A 58 -0.84 -5.16 23.42
C SER A 58 -1.00 -4.08 22.39
N VAL A 59 -0.18 -4.11 21.35
CA VAL A 59 -0.42 -3.35 20.14
C VAL A 59 -1.80 -3.83 19.71
N ASN A 60 -2.82 -3.05 20.05
CA ASN A 60 -4.19 -3.27 19.63
C ASN A 60 -4.23 -2.84 18.16
N THR A 61 -3.48 -3.57 17.33
CA THR A 61 -3.51 -3.39 15.89
C THR A 61 -4.88 -3.88 15.46
N ASP A 62 -5.67 -3.00 14.86
CA ASP A 62 -6.92 -3.39 14.23
C ASP A 62 -6.66 -4.63 13.35
N PRO A 63 -7.31 -5.78 13.64
CA PRO A 63 -7.06 -7.00 12.90
C PRO A 63 -7.37 -6.83 11.41
N ASN A 64 -8.19 -5.84 11.03
CA ASN A 64 -8.56 -5.54 9.65
C ASN A 64 -7.77 -4.36 9.03
N SER A 65 -6.69 -3.90 9.66
CA SER A 65 -5.85 -2.80 9.16
C SER A 65 -5.38 -3.02 7.71
N ARG A 66 -4.95 -4.24 7.36
CA ARG A 66 -4.52 -4.58 5.99
C ARG A 66 -5.67 -4.62 4.99
N ILE A 67 -6.83 -5.11 5.41
CA ILE A 67 -8.05 -5.08 4.60
C ILE A 67 -8.48 -3.63 4.32
N GLN A 68 -8.37 -2.75 5.32
CA GLN A 68 -8.66 -1.33 5.17
C GLN A 68 -7.69 -0.65 4.20
N GLU A 69 -6.39 -0.91 4.35
CA GLU A 69 -5.37 -0.45 3.41
C GLU A 69 -5.67 -0.89 1.97
N GLY A 70 -5.99 -2.18 1.79
CA GLY A 70 -6.42 -2.75 0.52
C GLY A 70 -7.63 -2.03 -0.09
N TYR A 71 -8.65 -1.78 0.73
CA TYR A 71 -9.84 -1.05 0.31
C TYR A 71 -9.55 0.39 -0.11
N TRP A 72 -8.81 1.14 0.73
CA TRP A 72 -8.47 2.54 0.46
C TRP A 72 -7.61 2.70 -0.79
N PHE A 73 -6.63 1.82 -0.97
CA PHE A 73 -5.84 1.80 -2.19
C PHE A 73 -6.72 1.60 -3.43
N MET A 74 -7.65 0.64 -3.41
CA MET A 74 -8.55 0.42 -4.55
C MET A 74 -9.41 1.66 -4.85
N GLN A 75 -9.88 2.37 -3.83
CA GLN A 75 -10.61 3.64 -4.02
C GLN A 75 -9.76 4.65 -4.78
N GLN A 76 -8.51 4.82 -4.37
CA GLN A 76 -7.58 5.74 -5.01
C GLN A 76 -7.24 5.34 -6.45
N ILE A 77 -7.04 4.05 -6.74
CA ILE A 77 -6.77 3.59 -8.11
C ILE A 77 -8.00 3.78 -8.99
N VAL A 78 -9.19 3.46 -8.51
CA VAL A 78 -10.44 3.67 -9.26
C VAL A 78 -10.63 5.15 -9.60
N GLU A 79 -10.38 6.06 -8.65
CA GLU A 79 -10.45 7.49 -8.91
C GLU A 79 -9.43 7.93 -9.98
N GLN A 80 -8.17 7.47 -9.88
CA GLN A 80 -7.13 7.77 -10.87
C GLN A 80 -7.48 7.27 -12.27
N ILE A 81 -8.04 6.06 -12.38
CA ILE A 81 -8.49 5.49 -13.67
C ILE A 81 -9.61 6.35 -14.26
N ASN A 82 -10.62 6.71 -13.46
CA ASN A 82 -11.73 7.55 -13.90
C ASN A 82 -11.22 8.88 -14.47
N ASP A 83 -10.36 9.55 -13.72
CA ASP A 83 -9.71 10.81 -14.11
C ASP A 83 -8.91 10.69 -15.41
N ARG A 84 -8.15 9.61 -15.57
CA ARG A 84 -7.31 9.40 -16.74
C ARG A 84 -8.17 9.16 -17.99
N VAL A 85 -9.18 8.31 -17.87
CA VAL A 85 -10.07 7.98 -18.98
C VAL A 85 -10.85 9.21 -19.44
N GLU A 86 -11.37 10.02 -18.52
CA GLU A 86 -12.04 11.29 -18.86
C GLU A 86 -11.10 12.27 -19.57
N LYS A 87 -9.84 12.38 -19.14
CA LYS A 87 -8.84 13.24 -19.80
C LYS A 87 -8.50 12.75 -21.20
N ASP A 88 -8.43 11.43 -21.39
CA ASP A 88 -8.07 10.84 -22.69
C ASP A 88 -9.14 11.07 -23.75
N VAL A 89 -10.42 10.86 -23.40
CA VAL A 89 -11.58 11.16 -24.27
C VAL A 89 -11.54 12.61 -24.77
N ASN A 90 -11.01 13.53 -23.95
CA ASN A 90 -10.90 14.95 -24.29
C ASN A 90 -9.62 15.34 -25.04
N ARG A 91 -8.56 14.52 -25.01
CA ARG A 91 -7.21 14.89 -25.50
C ARG A 91 -6.62 13.97 -26.56
N TYR A 92 -7.27 12.86 -26.92
CA TYR A 92 -6.80 11.87 -27.91
C TYR A 92 -5.38 11.31 -27.60
N GLY A 93 -5.07 11.13 -26.32
CA GLY A 93 -3.76 10.70 -25.81
C GLY A 93 -3.58 9.18 -25.71
N HIS A 94 -4.24 8.39 -26.57
CA HIS A 94 -4.45 6.96 -26.35
C HIS A 94 -3.16 6.15 -26.05
N LEU A 95 -2.03 6.44 -26.72
CA LEU A 95 -0.77 5.74 -26.47
C LEU A 95 -0.20 6.05 -25.07
N GLU A 96 -0.22 7.32 -24.67
CA GLU A 96 0.24 7.75 -23.35
C GLU A 96 -0.65 7.18 -22.25
N THR A 97 -1.96 7.11 -22.51
CA THR A 97 -2.94 6.51 -21.60
C THR A 97 -2.72 5.00 -21.47
N SER A 98 -2.50 4.29 -22.58
CA SER A 98 -2.18 2.86 -22.57
C SER A 98 -0.92 2.54 -21.75
N GLN A 99 0.16 3.32 -21.95
CA GLN A 99 1.42 3.19 -21.21
C GLN A 99 1.25 3.49 -19.73
N TRP A 100 0.46 4.51 -19.38
CA TRP A 100 0.19 4.80 -17.98
C TRP A 100 -0.51 3.63 -17.26
N PHE A 101 -1.45 2.96 -17.92
CA PHE A 101 -2.07 1.75 -17.35
C PHE A 101 -1.06 0.62 -17.13
N SER A 102 -0.21 0.32 -18.12
CA SER A 102 0.76 -0.79 -18.03
C SER A 102 1.94 -0.52 -17.11
N ASP A 103 2.47 0.71 -17.14
CA ASP A 103 3.77 1.03 -16.56
C ASP A 103 3.64 1.65 -15.17
N VAL A 104 2.50 2.29 -14.88
CA VAL A 104 2.28 3.00 -13.61
C VAL A 104 1.28 2.26 -12.73
N ILE A 105 0.09 1.96 -13.26
CA ILE A 105 -1.02 1.45 -12.42
C ILE A 105 -0.93 -0.05 -12.20
N LEU A 106 -0.70 -0.84 -13.26
CA LEU A 106 -0.65 -2.29 -13.16
C LEU A 106 0.37 -2.78 -12.10
N PRO A 107 1.62 -2.26 -12.05
CA PRO A 107 2.60 -2.71 -11.06
C PRO A 107 2.19 -2.39 -9.62
N GLN A 108 1.51 -1.26 -9.38
CA GLN A 108 1.03 -0.89 -8.04
C GLN A 108 -0.03 -1.87 -7.53
N VAL A 109 -0.99 -2.23 -8.39
CA VAL A 109 -2.04 -3.21 -8.03
C VAL A 109 -1.41 -4.58 -7.77
N GLN A 110 -0.46 -5.00 -8.61
CA GLN A 110 0.23 -6.28 -8.44
C GLN A 110 1.04 -6.35 -7.15
N LEU A 111 1.76 -5.27 -6.82
CA LEU A 111 2.53 -5.18 -5.58
C LEU A 111 1.62 -5.33 -4.35
N LEU A 112 0.49 -4.62 -4.32
CA LEU A 112 -0.42 -4.70 -3.19
C LEU A 112 -1.07 -6.09 -3.06
N LYS A 113 -1.44 -6.71 -4.19
CA LYS A 113 -1.94 -8.09 -4.20
C LYS A 113 -0.93 -9.06 -3.60
N GLU A 114 0.34 -8.93 -3.98
CA GLU A 114 1.43 -9.74 -3.44
C GLU A 114 1.61 -9.51 -1.94
N GLN A 115 1.63 -8.25 -1.50
CA GLN A 115 1.72 -7.88 -0.08
C GLN A 115 0.58 -8.50 0.72
N MET A 116 -0.66 -8.35 0.27
CA MET A 116 -1.80 -8.96 0.94
C MET A 116 -1.69 -10.49 0.95
N SER A 117 -1.34 -11.12 -0.17
CA SER A 117 -1.19 -12.58 -0.23
C SER A 117 -0.14 -13.12 0.74
N ASN A 118 0.95 -12.38 0.95
CA ASN A 118 2.05 -12.78 1.83
C ASN A 118 1.73 -12.51 3.32
N GLU A 119 0.93 -11.48 3.59
CA GLU A 119 0.53 -11.11 4.94
C GLU A 119 -0.82 -11.76 5.31
N HIS A 120 -0.74 -12.97 5.86
CA HIS A 120 -1.91 -13.65 6.40
C HIS A 120 -2.11 -13.32 7.89
N ASN A 121 -3.22 -12.64 8.20
CA ASN A 121 -3.66 -12.46 9.57
C ASN A 121 -4.90 -13.35 9.85
N PRO A 122 -4.79 -14.36 10.73
CA PRO A 122 -5.89 -15.28 11.01
C PRO A 122 -7.08 -14.62 11.75
N GLN A 123 -6.91 -13.41 12.28
CA GLN A 123 -7.95 -12.64 12.98
C GLN A 123 -8.76 -11.74 12.03
N GLU A 124 -8.39 -11.66 10.75
CA GLU A 124 -9.12 -10.88 9.74
C GLU A 124 -10.50 -11.46 9.42
N ASP A 125 -11.43 -10.58 9.04
CA ASP A 125 -12.70 -11.01 8.46
C ASP A 125 -12.45 -11.68 7.09
N LYS A 126 -12.57 -13.01 7.06
CA LYS A 126 -12.27 -13.83 5.87
C LYS A 126 -13.13 -13.48 4.66
N GLU A 127 -14.37 -13.08 4.88
CA GLU A 127 -15.27 -12.75 3.78
C GLU A 127 -14.89 -11.40 3.17
N LEU A 128 -14.63 -10.40 4.00
CA LEU A 128 -14.19 -9.09 3.57
C LEU A 128 -12.82 -9.17 2.88
N ARG A 129 -11.88 -9.93 3.44
CA ARG A 129 -10.58 -10.26 2.82
C ARG A 129 -10.76 -10.80 1.41
N ARG A 130 -11.61 -11.82 1.26
CA ARG A 130 -11.92 -12.42 -0.05
C ARG A 130 -12.56 -11.41 -1.00
N MET A 131 -13.47 -10.56 -0.52
CA MET A 131 -14.10 -9.53 -1.35
C MET A 131 -13.06 -8.54 -1.90
N ILE A 132 -12.10 -8.14 -1.07
CA ILE A 132 -10.99 -7.26 -1.47
C ILE A 132 -10.12 -7.95 -2.52
N GLU A 133 -9.67 -9.17 -2.28
CA GLU A 133 -8.81 -9.92 -3.22
C GLU A 133 -9.49 -10.09 -4.59
N VAL A 134 -10.77 -10.48 -4.60
CA VAL A 134 -11.56 -10.60 -5.84
C VAL A 134 -11.72 -9.26 -6.56
N GLN A 135 -11.84 -8.15 -5.83
CA GLN A 135 -11.87 -6.83 -6.48
C GLN A 135 -10.52 -6.43 -7.04
N MET A 136 -9.41 -6.75 -6.37
CA MET A 136 -8.07 -6.49 -6.91
C MET A 136 -7.80 -7.30 -8.18
N ASP A 137 -8.23 -8.57 -8.23
CA ASP A 137 -8.15 -9.38 -9.45
C ASP A 137 -8.92 -8.75 -10.62
N ARG A 138 -10.15 -8.29 -10.35
CA ARG A 138 -10.98 -7.61 -11.34
C ARG A 138 -10.35 -6.30 -11.79
N LEU A 139 -9.82 -5.52 -10.84
CA LEU A 139 -9.16 -4.26 -11.11
C LEU A 139 -7.93 -4.47 -12.00
N GLU A 140 -7.08 -5.45 -11.67
CA GLU A 140 -5.92 -5.83 -12.48
C GLU A 140 -6.34 -6.22 -13.91
N PHE A 141 -7.38 -7.03 -14.05
CA PHE A 141 -7.91 -7.44 -15.34
C PHE A 141 -8.39 -6.21 -16.15
N THR A 142 -9.20 -5.35 -15.55
CA THR A 142 -9.70 -4.12 -16.19
C THR A 142 -8.58 -3.15 -16.58
N ILE A 143 -7.51 -3.04 -15.78
CA ILE A 143 -6.34 -2.22 -16.12
C ILE A 143 -5.65 -2.76 -17.39
N ARG A 144 -5.51 -4.08 -17.50
CA ARG A 144 -4.93 -4.72 -18.70
C ARG A 144 -5.82 -4.50 -19.92
N ASP A 145 -7.14 -4.62 -19.75
CA ASP A 145 -8.11 -4.34 -20.82
C ASP A 145 -7.95 -2.90 -21.30
N PHE A 146 -7.98 -1.91 -20.39
CA PHE A 146 -7.78 -0.52 -20.77
C PHE A 146 -6.44 -0.29 -21.49
N SER A 147 -5.34 -0.83 -20.96
CA SER A 147 -4.03 -0.72 -21.62
C SER A 147 -4.08 -1.24 -23.07
N SER A 148 -4.65 -2.42 -23.28
CA SER A 148 -4.79 -3.04 -24.60
C SER A 148 -5.71 -2.24 -25.52
N VAL A 149 -6.87 -1.83 -25.03
CA VAL A 149 -7.89 -1.09 -25.76
C VAL A 149 -7.35 0.25 -26.24
N PHE A 150 -6.67 1.00 -25.37
CA PHE A 150 -6.08 2.28 -25.73
C PHE A 150 -4.90 2.11 -26.71
N ALA A 151 -4.10 1.04 -26.60
CA ALA A 151 -3.06 0.74 -27.58
C ALA A 151 -3.64 0.44 -28.98
N GLN A 152 -4.75 -0.30 -29.01
CA GLN A 152 -5.41 -0.73 -30.25
C GLN A 152 -6.38 0.32 -30.81
N LYS A 153 -6.75 1.32 -30.02
CA LYS A 153 -7.82 2.29 -30.33
C LYS A 153 -9.13 1.59 -30.68
N SER A 154 -9.49 0.57 -29.90
CA SER A 154 -10.70 -0.23 -30.12
C SER A 154 -11.90 0.38 -29.41
N ASP A 155 -12.88 0.88 -30.16
CA ASP A 155 -14.11 1.44 -29.58
C ASP A 155 -14.96 0.37 -28.87
N ASP A 156 -15.10 -0.82 -29.47
CA ASP A 156 -15.85 -1.94 -28.89
C ASP A 156 -15.19 -2.44 -27.60
N GLY A 157 -13.87 -2.58 -27.61
CA GLY A 157 -13.12 -2.98 -26.42
C GLY A 157 -13.19 -1.93 -25.31
N TYR A 158 -13.30 -0.64 -25.66
CA TYR A 158 -13.48 0.43 -24.69
C TYR A 158 -14.82 0.34 -23.96
N ALA A 159 -15.90 0.04 -24.68
CA ALA A 159 -17.21 -0.16 -24.06
C ALA A 159 -17.19 -1.32 -23.05
N GLU A 160 -16.58 -2.46 -23.41
CA GLU A 160 -16.44 -3.62 -22.53
C GLU A 160 -15.57 -3.31 -21.29
N ALA A 161 -14.40 -2.68 -21.50
CA ALA A 161 -13.51 -2.28 -20.40
C ALA A 161 -14.22 -1.30 -19.44
N MET A 162 -15.01 -0.37 -19.99
CA MET A 162 -15.79 0.57 -19.20
C MET A 162 -16.91 -0.13 -18.42
N GLU A 163 -17.60 -1.10 -19.00
CA GLU A 163 -18.62 -1.89 -18.29
C GLU A 163 -18.01 -2.65 -17.10
N ASN A 164 -16.86 -3.30 -17.30
CA ASN A 164 -16.12 -3.98 -16.24
C ASN A 164 -15.68 -3.00 -15.14
N PHE A 165 -15.26 -1.81 -15.54
CA PHE A 165 -14.88 -0.74 -14.61
C PHE A 165 -16.06 -0.23 -13.77
N GLN A 166 -17.25 -0.06 -14.36
CA GLN A 166 -18.45 0.33 -13.61
C GLN A 166 -18.83 -0.73 -12.56
N LYS A 167 -18.73 -2.02 -12.91
CA LYS A 167 -18.98 -3.12 -11.95
C LYS A 167 -18.01 -3.08 -10.77
N ILE A 168 -16.78 -2.62 -10.95
CA ILE A 168 -15.81 -2.42 -9.85
C ILE A 168 -16.29 -1.28 -8.94
N LYS A 169 -16.68 -0.14 -9.51
CA LYS A 169 -17.22 1.01 -8.75
C LYS A 169 -18.46 0.65 -7.93
N GLU A 170 -19.37 -0.12 -8.50
CA GLU A 170 -20.56 -0.60 -7.79
C GLU A 170 -20.19 -1.52 -6.61
N ASN A 171 -19.24 -2.44 -6.82
CA ASN A 171 -18.79 -3.35 -5.77
C ASN A 171 -18.04 -2.66 -4.64
N GLN A 172 -17.37 -1.53 -4.91
CA GLN A 172 -16.71 -0.74 -3.88
C GLN A 172 -17.68 -0.26 -2.80
N SER A 173 -18.90 0.16 -3.16
CA SER A 173 -19.92 0.55 -2.19
C SER A 173 -20.28 -0.62 -1.26
N ARG A 174 -20.47 -1.82 -1.81
CA ARG A 174 -20.80 -3.03 -1.04
C ARG A 174 -19.70 -3.40 -0.05
N ILE A 175 -18.43 -3.28 -0.46
CA ILE A 175 -17.28 -3.53 0.43
C ILE A 175 -17.23 -2.48 1.53
N GLY A 176 -17.40 -1.20 1.20
CA GLY A 176 -17.41 -0.11 2.17
C GLY A 176 -18.47 -0.28 3.25
N GLN A 177 -19.67 -0.73 2.88
CA GLN A 177 -20.75 -1.03 3.83
C GLN A 177 -20.36 -2.16 4.80
N LYS A 178 -19.75 -3.24 4.29
CA LYS A 178 -19.30 -4.37 5.13
C LYS A 178 -18.16 -3.96 6.06
N LEU A 179 -17.21 -3.16 5.56
CA LEU A 179 -16.13 -2.62 6.36
C LEU A 179 -16.66 -1.73 7.51
N ALA A 180 -17.60 -0.84 7.22
CA ALA A 180 -18.22 0.02 8.24
C ALA A 180 -19.00 -0.79 9.30
N ALA A 181 -19.66 -1.88 8.90
CA ALA A 181 -20.39 -2.75 9.83
C ALA A 181 -19.47 -3.44 10.84
N ILE A 182 -18.22 -3.76 10.45
CA ILE A 182 -17.23 -4.37 11.34
C ILE A 182 -16.59 -3.33 12.28
N GLN A 183 -16.46 -2.08 11.83
CA GLN A 183 -15.87 -0.99 12.61
C GLN A 183 -16.82 -0.37 13.65
N SER A 184 -18.14 -0.59 13.53
CA SER A 184 -19.15 -0.13 14.49
C SER A 184 -19.75 -1.30 15.26
N PRO A 185 -19.05 -1.87 16.27
CA PRO A 185 -19.65 -2.90 17.12
C PRO A 185 -20.83 -2.29 17.89
N ARG A 186 -21.99 -2.94 17.77
CA ARG A 186 -23.18 -2.64 18.59
C ARG A 186 -22.98 -3.07 20.04
#